data_AF-A0A328AC90-F1
#
_entry.id   AF-A0A328AC90-F1
#
_cell.length_a   1.000
_cell.length_b   1.000
_cell.length_c   1.000
_cell.angle_alpha   90.00
_cell.angle_beta   90.00
_cell.angle_gamma   90.00
#
_symmetry.space_group_name_H-M   'P 1'
#
loop_
_entity.id
_entity.type
_entity.pdbx_description
1 polymer ?
#
loop_
_entity_poly.entity_id
_entity_poly.type
_entity_poly.pdbx_seq_one_letter_code
_entity_poly.pdbx_strand_id
1 'polypeptide(L)'
;MLKSLRRWAHSHTREGRYSPVGVAFHWTMAALILFQLWWGWRTGHLPVGADKLQAYEVHSQVGLLILVLTLARMFWRALVPGPINDADKPGWQSVAAHLTHFAFYACLLGLPLSGWAMWSATAREQDLSVAGVAPWPHLPFEELAPPLLWTIEAWAEQMHWLFVVALLLMLPLHIGAAIKHELVDRDDVLKGMLPGLERVERLVGRAPRRIRQELRPRCQSSAD
;
A
#
# COMPACT_ATOMS: atom_id res chain seq x y z
N MET A 1 24.16 12.24 -6.78
CA MET A 1 22.71 12.14 -7.04
C MET A 1 21.92 11.52 -5.88
N LEU A 2 22.23 10.31 -5.38
CA LEU A 2 21.51 9.73 -4.23
C LEU A 2 21.55 10.58 -2.94
N LYS A 3 22.70 11.20 -2.63
CA LYS A 3 22.85 12.05 -1.43
C LYS A 3 22.01 13.33 -1.50
N SER A 4 21.84 13.93 -2.68
CA SER A 4 20.96 15.10 -2.85
C SER A 4 19.49 14.72 -2.73
N LEU A 5 19.09 13.58 -3.31
CA LEU A 5 17.73 13.04 -3.20
C LEU A 5 17.37 12.75 -1.73
N ARG A 6 18.27 12.07 -1.00
CA ARG A 6 18.10 11.80 0.44
C ARG A 6 18.00 13.09 1.26
N ARG A 7 18.83 14.10 0.99
CA ARG A 7 18.77 15.40 1.70
C ARG A 7 17.46 16.14 1.47
N TRP A 8 16.97 16.15 0.23
CA TRP A 8 15.67 16.74 -0.11
C TRP A 8 14.52 15.99 0.57
N ALA A 9 14.56 14.66 0.58
CA ALA A 9 13.52 13.89 1.24
C ALA A 9 13.57 14.03 2.77
N HIS A 10 14.78 14.09 3.35
CA HIS A 10 14.98 14.34 4.78
C HIS A 10 14.50 15.71 5.24
N SER A 11 14.48 16.74 4.37
CA SER A 11 13.93 18.04 4.77
C SER A 11 12.44 17.95 5.07
N HIS A 12 11.69 17.08 4.36
CA HIS A 12 10.27 16.85 4.61
C HIS A 12 10.06 16.02 5.88
N THR A 13 10.86 14.97 6.10
CA THR A 13 10.70 14.13 7.29
C THR A 13 11.14 14.81 8.58
N ARG A 14 12.09 15.76 8.53
CA ARG A 14 12.45 16.61 9.69
C ARG A 14 11.33 17.54 10.12
N GLU A 15 10.40 17.88 9.23
CA GLU A 15 9.18 18.63 9.57
C GLU A 15 8.05 17.73 10.09
N GLY A 16 8.30 16.42 10.30
CA GLY A 16 7.29 15.43 10.69
C GLY A 16 6.39 14.97 9.54
N ARG A 17 6.84 15.09 8.29
CA ARG A 17 5.99 14.90 7.09
C ARG A 17 6.50 13.81 6.16
N TYR A 18 5.59 13.16 5.44
CA TYR A 18 5.96 12.22 4.39
C TYR A 18 6.43 12.98 3.15
N SER A 19 7.39 12.40 2.41
CA SER A 19 7.76 12.95 1.10
C SER A 19 6.57 12.89 0.13
N PRO A 20 6.38 13.87 -0.78
CA PRO A 20 5.31 13.85 -1.77
C PRO A 20 5.27 12.56 -2.61
N VAL A 21 6.43 11.98 -2.91
CA VAL A 21 6.55 10.69 -3.60
C VAL A 21 5.95 9.54 -2.78
N GLY A 22 6.21 9.50 -1.48
CA GLY A 22 5.64 8.51 -0.57
C GLY A 22 4.11 8.62 -0.44
N VAL A 23 3.59 9.86 -0.43
CA VAL A 23 2.16 10.16 -0.45
C VAL A 23 1.53 9.71 -1.78
N ALA A 24 2.16 10.02 -2.91
CA ALA A 24 1.71 9.58 -4.23
C ALA A 24 1.65 8.04 -4.31
N PHE A 25 2.71 7.34 -3.90
CA PHE A 25 2.68 5.87 -3.81
C PHE A 25 1.53 5.36 -2.95
N HIS A 26 1.23 6.02 -1.82
CA HIS A 26 0.18 5.54 -0.93
C HIS A 26 -1.19 5.63 -1.60
N TRP A 27 -1.54 6.79 -2.17
CA TRP A 27 -2.85 6.99 -2.79
C TRP A 27 -3.02 6.26 -4.12
N THR A 28 -1.96 6.15 -4.92
CA THR A 28 -1.98 5.30 -6.12
C THR A 28 -2.26 3.84 -5.74
N MET A 29 -1.57 3.32 -4.73
CA MET A 29 -1.80 1.95 -4.25
C MET A 29 -3.23 1.80 -3.71
N ALA A 30 -3.72 2.74 -2.88
CA ALA A 30 -5.08 2.70 -2.35
C ALA A 30 -6.13 2.66 -3.46
N ALA A 31 -5.99 3.50 -4.49
CA ALA A 31 -6.90 3.52 -5.64
C ALA A 31 -6.88 2.20 -6.42
N LEU A 32 -5.69 1.65 -6.70
CA LEU A 32 -5.54 0.38 -7.41
C LEU A 32 -6.11 -0.81 -6.61
N ILE A 33 -5.94 -0.82 -5.29
CA ILE A 33 -6.48 -1.85 -4.41
C ILE A 33 -8.02 -1.79 -4.39
N LEU A 34 -8.60 -0.60 -4.23
CA LEU A 34 -10.05 -0.42 -4.26
C LEU A 34 -10.64 -0.84 -5.62
N PHE A 35 -9.97 -0.47 -6.71
CA PHE A 35 -10.31 -0.93 -8.05
C PHE A 35 -10.27 -2.47 -8.12
N GLN A 36 -9.20 -3.12 -7.66
CA GLN A 36 -9.06 -4.57 -7.73
C GLN A 36 -10.07 -5.33 -6.87
N LEU A 37 -10.41 -4.82 -5.68
CA LEU A 37 -11.45 -5.41 -4.84
C LEU A 37 -12.81 -5.38 -5.55
N TRP A 38 -13.16 -4.23 -6.14
CA TRP A 38 -14.41 -4.10 -6.90
C TRP A 38 -14.39 -4.92 -8.19
N TRP A 39 -13.29 -4.84 -8.95
CA TRP A 39 -13.14 -5.54 -10.24
C TRP A 39 -13.10 -7.05 -10.07
N GLY A 40 -12.38 -7.55 -9.06
CA GLY A 40 -12.34 -8.98 -8.72
C GLY A 40 -13.71 -9.50 -8.30
N TRP A 41 -14.42 -8.76 -7.44
CA TRP A 41 -15.81 -9.09 -7.08
C TRP A 41 -16.71 -9.14 -8.30
N ARG A 42 -16.67 -8.12 -9.18
CA ARG A 42 -17.44 -8.09 -10.43
C ARG A 42 -17.11 -9.29 -11.32
N THR A 43 -15.82 -9.58 -11.51
CA THR A 43 -15.34 -10.66 -12.38
C THR A 43 -15.86 -12.02 -11.93
N GLY A 44 -15.91 -12.26 -10.61
CA GLY A 44 -16.49 -13.49 -10.04
C GLY A 44 -17.96 -13.73 -10.43
N HIS A 45 -18.73 -12.66 -10.65
CA HIS A 45 -20.16 -12.71 -10.98
C HIS A 45 -20.44 -12.75 -12.49
N LEU A 46 -19.42 -12.65 -13.34
CA LEU A 46 -19.62 -12.78 -14.79
C LEU A 46 -19.93 -14.24 -15.17
N PRO A 47 -20.83 -14.47 -16.15
CA PRO A 47 -21.05 -15.79 -16.72
C PRO A 47 -19.79 -16.28 -17.44
N VAL A 48 -19.66 -17.59 -17.60
CA VAL A 48 -18.55 -18.17 -18.37
C VAL A 48 -18.64 -17.70 -19.82
N GLY A 49 -17.55 -17.12 -20.33
CA GLY A 49 -17.49 -16.57 -21.69
C GLY A 49 -16.30 -15.61 -21.89
N ALA A 50 -16.21 -15.03 -23.08
CA ALA A 50 -15.13 -14.11 -23.47
C ALA A 50 -14.99 -12.91 -22.53
N ASP A 51 -16.12 -12.32 -22.11
CA ASP A 51 -16.13 -11.17 -21.18
C ASP A 51 -15.47 -11.51 -19.83
N LYS A 52 -15.68 -12.73 -19.33
CA LYS A 52 -15.05 -13.19 -18.07
C LYS A 52 -13.55 -13.39 -18.24
N LEU A 53 -13.11 -13.94 -19.36
CA LEU A 53 -11.68 -14.10 -19.67
C LEU A 53 -10.99 -12.73 -19.76
N GLN A 54 -11.58 -11.79 -20.50
CA GLN A 54 -11.06 -10.42 -20.59
C GLN A 54 -11.01 -9.73 -19.22
N ALA A 55 -12.03 -9.94 -18.39
CA ALA A 55 -12.04 -9.37 -17.05
C ALA A 55 -10.93 -9.95 -16.15
N TYR A 56 -10.64 -11.24 -16.25
CA TYR A 56 -9.49 -11.86 -15.57
C TYR A 56 -8.14 -11.37 -16.11
N GLU A 57 -8.04 -11.11 -17.41
CA GLU A 57 -6.85 -10.51 -18.02
C GLU A 57 -6.58 -9.10 -17.44
N VAL A 58 -7.59 -8.23 -17.40
CA VAL A 58 -7.46 -6.91 -16.77
C VAL A 58 -7.11 -7.04 -15.28
N HIS A 59 -7.73 -7.99 -14.59
CA HIS A 59 -7.44 -8.25 -13.18
C HIS A 59 -5.98 -8.68 -12.96
N SER A 60 -5.44 -9.57 -13.80
CA SER A 60 -4.07 -10.04 -13.69
C SER A 60 -3.06 -8.94 -14.03
N GLN A 61 -3.31 -8.15 -15.09
CA GLN A 61 -2.47 -7.03 -15.50
C GLN A 61 -2.35 -5.95 -14.42
N VAL A 62 -3.47 -5.58 -13.78
CA VAL A 62 -3.47 -4.61 -12.69
C VAL A 62 -2.88 -5.20 -11.41
N GLY A 63 -3.09 -6.49 -11.14
CA GLY A 63 -2.44 -7.21 -10.04
C GLY A 63 -0.92 -7.15 -10.15
N LEU A 64 -0.36 -7.40 -11.33
CA LEU A 64 1.08 -7.29 -11.57
C LEU A 64 1.59 -5.85 -11.45
N LEU A 65 0.81 -4.86 -11.89
CA LEU A 65 1.17 -3.46 -11.68
C LEU A 65 1.31 -3.13 -10.18
N ILE A 66 0.38 -3.62 -9.35
CA ILE A 66 0.44 -3.48 -7.89
C ILE A 66 1.68 -4.15 -7.32
N LEU A 67 2.08 -5.33 -7.82
CA LEU A 67 3.32 -5.99 -7.41
C LEU A 67 4.55 -5.13 -7.69
N VAL A 68 4.68 -4.62 -8.92
CA VAL A 68 5.79 -3.74 -9.33
C VAL A 68 5.82 -2.47 -8.49
N LEU A 69 4.68 -1.81 -8.30
CA LEU A 69 4.58 -0.60 -7.48
C LEU A 69 4.85 -0.87 -5.99
N THR A 70 4.50 -2.04 -5.48
CA THR A 70 4.83 -2.46 -4.10
C THR A 70 6.34 -2.57 -3.93
N LEU A 71 7.03 -3.24 -4.87
CA LEU A 71 8.49 -3.36 -4.84
C LEU A 71 9.15 -1.98 -4.96
N ALA A 72 8.68 -1.13 -5.87
CA ALA A 72 9.16 0.24 -6.01
C ALA A 72 8.95 1.07 -4.74
N ARG A 73 7.79 0.93 -4.08
CA ARG A 73 7.47 1.58 -2.80
C ARG A 73 8.37 1.08 -1.67
N MET A 74 8.63 -0.22 -1.58
CA MET A 74 9.54 -0.80 -0.59
C MET A 74 10.96 -0.27 -0.78
N PHE A 75 11.44 -0.25 -2.03
CA PHE A 75 12.74 0.33 -2.37
C PHE A 75 12.80 1.82 -2.01
N TRP A 76 11.76 2.59 -2.34
CA TRP A 76 11.67 3.99 -1.94
C TRP A 76 11.74 4.17 -0.42
N ARG A 77 10.99 3.38 0.35
CA ARG A 77 10.98 3.46 1.82
C ARG A 77 12.32 3.06 2.44
N ALA A 78 13.06 2.14 1.83
CA ALA A 78 14.42 1.78 2.25
C ALA A 78 15.42 2.91 1.99
N LEU A 79 15.26 3.66 0.90
CA LEU A 79 16.09 4.82 0.58
C LEU A 79 15.73 6.06 1.41
N VAL A 80 14.44 6.25 1.65
CA VAL A 80 13.82 7.41 2.30
C VAL A 80 12.87 6.90 3.40
N PRO A 81 13.38 6.75 4.64
CA PRO A 81 12.53 6.42 5.77
C PRO A 81 11.44 7.48 5.98
N GLY A 82 10.26 7.07 6.44
CA GLY A 82 9.17 8.01 6.76
C GLY A 82 9.51 8.90 7.96
N PRO A 83 8.72 9.96 8.20
CA PRO A 83 8.82 10.75 9.43
C PRO A 83 8.54 9.86 10.65
N ILE A 84 9.13 10.23 11.79
CA ILE A 84 8.73 9.67 13.08
C ILE A 84 7.49 10.44 13.51
N ASN A 85 6.35 9.76 13.58
CA ASN A 85 5.07 10.33 13.98
C ASN A 85 4.88 10.21 15.49
N ASP A 86 3.94 10.98 16.06
CA ASP A 86 3.59 10.87 17.48
C ASP A 86 3.08 9.48 17.89
N ALA A 87 2.54 8.72 16.92
CA ALA A 87 2.14 7.31 17.06
C ALA A 87 3.32 6.33 17.18
N ASP A 88 4.56 6.76 16.89
CA ASP A 88 5.77 5.94 17.05
C ASP A 88 6.31 5.93 18.48
N LYS A 89 5.60 6.59 19.42
CA LYS A 89 5.90 6.49 20.85
C LYS A 89 5.76 5.04 21.31
N PRO A 90 6.66 4.54 22.18
CA PRO A 90 6.58 3.18 22.70
C PRO A 90 5.22 2.89 23.34
N GLY A 91 4.53 1.86 22.86
CA GLY A 91 3.20 1.47 23.35
C GLY A 91 2.50 0.47 22.44
N TRP A 92 1.35 -0.04 22.89
CA TRP A 92 0.57 -1.06 22.15
C TRP A 92 0.10 -0.56 20.78
N GLN A 93 -0.16 0.75 20.63
CA GLN A 93 -0.58 1.36 19.36
C GLN A 93 0.54 1.29 18.31
N SER A 94 1.80 1.54 18.70
CA SER A 94 2.95 1.43 17.79
C SER A 94 3.18 -0.02 17.35
N VAL A 95 3.04 -0.98 18.27
CA VAL A 95 3.11 -2.42 17.92
C VAL A 95 2.01 -2.79 16.93
N ALA A 96 0.76 -2.37 17.18
CA ALA A 96 -0.36 -2.62 16.28
C ALA A 96 -0.16 -1.98 14.90
N ALA A 97 0.39 -0.76 14.83
CA ALA A 97 0.71 -0.08 13.58
C ALA A 97 1.77 -0.86 12.77
N HIS A 98 2.84 -1.32 13.43
CA HIS A 98 3.88 -2.14 12.77
C HIS A 98 3.34 -3.47 12.25
N LEU A 99 2.54 -4.18 13.06
CA LEU A 99 1.90 -5.43 12.64
C LEU A 99 0.96 -5.21 11.46
N THR A 100 0.15 -4.14 11.50
CA THR A 100 -0.75 -3.78 10.41
C THR A 100 0.02 -3.48 9.13
N HIS A 101 1.11 -2.71 9.20
CA HIS A 101 1.96 -2.45 8.04
C HIS A 101 2.60 -3.73 7.48
N PHE A 102 3.12 -4.60 8.35
CA PHE A 102 3.69 -5.87 7.92
C PHE A 102 2.66 -6.76 7.22
N ALA A 103 1.47 -6.90 7.81
CA ALA A 103 0.39 -7.68 7.23
C ALA A 103 -0.11 -7.08 5.90
N PHE A 104 -0.12 -5.75 5.73
CA PHE A 104 -0.42 -5.13 4.45
C PHE A 104 0.64 -5.48 3.41
N TYR A 105 1.93 -5.40 3.74
CA TYR A 105 2.98 -5.81 2.79
C TYR A 105 2.87 -7.29 2.42
N ALA A 106 2.54 -8.15 3.39
CA ALA A 106 2.27 -9.56 3.11
C ALA A 106 1.11 -9.72 2.12
N CYS A 107 0.01 -8.99 2.28
CA CYS A 107 -1.12 -9.03 1.34
C CYS A 107 -0.77 -8.45 -0.04
N LEU A 108 -0.08 -7.30 -0.08
CA LEU A 108 0.27 -6.60 -1.32
C LEU A 108 1.27 -7.38 -2.19
N LEU A 109 2.06 -8.26 -1.58
CA LEU A 109 2.92 -9.20 -2.31
C LEU A 109 2.20 -10.53 -2.55
N GLY A 110 1.54 -11.09 -1.54
CA GLY A 110 0.91 -12.39 -1.59
C GLY A 110 -0.24 -12.50 -2.60
N LEU A 111 -1.10 -11.49 -2.70
CA LEU A 111 -2.20 -11.45 -3.68
C LEU A 111 -1.71 -11.55 -5.12
N PRO A 112 -0.84 -10.65 -5.62
CA PRO A 112 -0.40 -10.75 -7.00
C PRO A 112 0.53 -11.93 -7.25
N LEU A 113 1.33 -12.39 -6.27
CA LEU A 113 2.15 -13.59 -6.44
C LEU A 113 1.31 -14.86 -6.57
N SER A 114 0.27 -15.01 -5.74
CA SER A 114 -0.69 -16.11 -5.87
C SER A 114 -1.48 -16.04 -7.18
N GLY A 115 -1.93 -14.85 -7.57
CA GLY A 115 -2.60 -14.65 -8.86
C GLY A 115 -1.70 -14.98 -10.05
N TRP A 116 -0.42 -14.59 -10.00
CA TRP A 116 0.57 -14.92 -11.04
C TRP A 116 0.84 -16.42 -11.12
N ALA A 117 0.88 -17.12 -9.97
CA ALA A 117 1.00 -18.58 -9.93
C ALA A 117 -0.22 -19.27 -10.55
N MET A 118 -1.43 -18.81 -10.21
CA MET A 118 -2.69 -19.33 -10.78
C MET A 118 -2.74 -19.13 -12.29
N TRP A 119 -2.41 -17.92 -12.79
CA TRP A 119 -2.33 -17.64 -14.23
C TRP A 119 -1.30 -18.52 -14.93
N SER A 120 -0.11 -18.67 -14.34
CA SER A 120 0.97 -19.50 -14.91
C SER A 120 0.62 -20.98 -14.92
N ALA A 121 -0.25 -21.44 -14.03
CA ALA A 121 -0.71 -22.84 -13.99
C ALA A 121 -1.85 -23.13 -14.98
N THR A 122 -2.68 -22.14 -15.32
CA THR A 122 -3.94 -22.35 -16.06
C THR A 122 -3.98 -21.72 -17.45
N ALA A 123 -3.41 -20.52 -17.60
CA ALA A 123 -3.50 -19.69 -18.81
C ALA A 123 -2.14 -19.61 -19.54
N ARG A 124 -1.48 -20.76 -19.68
CA ARG A 124 -0.10 -20.87 -20.21
C ARG A 124 0.09 -20.40 -21.64
N GLU A 125 -0.98 -20.39 -22.42
CA GLU A 125 -0.98 -19.97 -23.83
C GLU A 125 -1.38 -18.50 -24.00
N GLN A 126 -1.80 -17.83 -22.92
CA GLN A 126 -2.22 -16.43 -22.96
C GLN A 126 -1.09 -15.53 -22.49
N ASP A 127 -0.77 -14.53 -23.31
CA ASP A 127 0.22 -13.52 -22.95
C ASP A 127 -0.16 -12.81 -21.66
N LEU A 128 0.84 -12.62 -20.81
CA LEU A 128 0.72 -11.87 -19.58
C LEU A 128 1.47 -10.55 -19.71
N SER A 129 0.91 -9.47 -19.18
CA SER A 129 1.53 -8.15 -19.23
C SER A 129 1.29 -7.36 -17.96
N VAL A 130 2.17 -6.39 -17.69
CA VAL A 130 1.97 -5.40 -16.63
C VAL A 130 1.20 -4.23 -17.22
N ALA A 131 0.02 -3.95 -16.66
CA ALA A 131 -0.85 -2.84 -17.07
C ALA A 131 -1.19 -2.79 -18.57
N GLY A 132 -1.12 -3.92 -19.29
CA GLY A 132 -1.38 -3.98 -20.72
C GLY A 132 -0.27 -3.41 -21.62
N VAL A 133 0.88 -2.99 -21.05
CA VAL A 133 1.91 -2.24 -21.79
C VAL A 133 3.24 -2.97 -21.93
N ALA A 134 3.65 -3.74 -20.92
CA ALA A 134 4.94 -4.41 -20.90
C ALA A 134 4.73 -5.91 -20.72
N PRO A 135 5.28 -6.78 -21.59
CA PRO A 135 5.14 -8.21 -21.43
C PRO A 135 5.76 -8.67 -20.10
N TRP A 136 5.14 -9.65 -19.48
CA TRP A 136 5.57 -10.23 -18.22
C TRP A 136 5.71 -11.75 -18.36
N PRO A 137 6.81 -12.35 -17.88
CA PRO A 137 7.02 -13.78 -18.04
C PRO A 137 6.02 -14.59 -17.21
N HIS A 138 5.70 -15.78 -17.70
CA HIS A 138 5.07 -16.80 -16.86
C HIS A 138 6.09 -17.35 -15.86
N LEU A 139 5.59 -17.94 -14.78
CA LEU A 139 6.43 -18.80 -13.95
C LEU A 139 6.78 -20.07 -14.73
N PRO A 140 7.99 -20.64 -14.50
CA PRO A 140 8.52 -21.75 -15.30
C PRO A 140 7.83 -23.08 -14.97
N PHE A 141 6.56 -23.20 -15.33
CA PHE A 141 5.69 -24.34 -15.07
C PHE A 141 5.51 -25.20 -16.33
N GLU A 142 6.23 -24.91 -17.41
CA GLU A 142 5.95 -25.45 -18.73
C GLU A 142 6.13 -26.97 -18.79
N GLU A 143 7.12 -27.47 -18.06
CA GLU A 143 7.48 -28.89 -18.02
C GLU A 143 6.75 -29.68 -16.93
N LEU A 144 5.91 -29.01 -16.11
CA LEU A 144 5.22 -29.68 -15.01
C LEU A 144 4.05 -30.53 -15.51
N ALA A 145 3.88 -31.71 -14.90
CA ALA A 145 2.77 -32.60 -15.21
C ALA A 145 1.41 -32.00 -14.79
N PRO A 146 0.31 -32.28 -15.52
CA PRO A 146 -1.01 -31.72 -15.23
C PRO A 146 -1.50 -31.85 -13.77
N PRO A 147 -1.31 -32.99 -13.08
CA PRO A 147 -1.75 -33.11 -11.68
C PRO A 147 -1.05 -32.11 -10.74
N LEU A 148 0.22 -31.80 -11.01
CA LEU A 148 0.97 -30.83 -10.21
C LEU A 148 0.50 -29.39 -10.51
N LEU A 149 0.14 -29.09 -11.75
CA LEU A 149 -0.42 -27.79 -12.11
C LEU A 149 -1.76 -27.53 -11.39
N TRP A 150 -2.66 -28.52 -11.36
CA TRP A 150 -3.91 -28.42 -10.59
C TRP A 150 -3.66 -28.24 -9.10
N THR A 151 -2.62 -28.90 -8.56
CA THR A 151 -2.23 -28.70 -7.16
C THR A 151 -1.77 -27.26 -6.93
N ILE A 152 -0.88 -26.74 -7.78
CA ILE A 152 -0.37 -25.36 -7.68
C ILE A 152 -1.52 -24.36 -7.78
N GLU A 153 -2.41 -24.54 -8.74
CA GLU A 153 -3.59 -23.70 -8.97
C GLU A 153 -4.49 -23.66 -7.73
N ALA A 154 -4.88 -24.82 -7.17
CA ALA A 154 -5.73 -24.88 -5.99
C ALA A 154 -5.09 -24.23 -4.75
N TRP A 155 -3.79 -24.45 -4.54
CA TRP A 155 -3.06 -23.79 -3.44
C TRP A 155 -2.96 -22.28 -3.66
N ALA A 156 -2.69 -21.84 -4.89
CA ALA A 156 -2.62 -20.42 -5.24
C ALA A 156 -3.97 -19.74 -5.05
N GLU A 157 -5.07 -20.35 -5.50
CA GLU A 157 -6.43 -19.86 -5.29
C GLU A 157 -6.74 -19.73 -3.78
N GLN A 158 -6.43 -20.76 -3.00
CA GLN A 158 -6.67 -20.75 -1.55
C GLN A 158 -5.89 -19.63 -0.83
N MET A 159 -4.62 -19.42 -1.20
CA MET A 159 -3.80 -18.33 -0.66
C MET A 159 -4.33 -16.97 -1.11
N HIS A 160 -4.75 -16.85 -2.37
CA HIS A 160 -5.32 -15.61 -2.90
C HIS A 160 -6.57 -15.22 -2.11
N TRP A 161 -7.50 -16.16 -1.91
CA TRP A 161 -8.70 -15.94 -1.09
C TRP A 161 -8.38 -15.58 0.35
N LEU A 162 -7.41 -16.24 0.98
CA LEU A 162 -6.96 -15.91 2.33
C LEU A 162 -6.50 -14.45 2.42
N PHE A 163 -5.68 -13.99 1.45
CA PHE A 163 -5.23 -12.61 1.43
C PHE A 163 -6.34 -11.61 1.10
N VAL A 164 -7.34 -11.97 0.27
CA VAL A 164 -8.51 -11.11 0.02
C VAL A 164 -9.28 -10.89 1.31
N VAL A 165 -9.57 -11.96 2.07
CA VAL A 165 -10.28 -11.87 3.36
C VAL A 165 -9.47 -11.04 4.36
N ALA A 166 -8.17 -11.29 4.47
CA ALA A 166 -7.28 -10.50 5.33
C ALA A 166 -7.33 -9.01 4.95
N LEU A 167 -7.25 -8.69 3.66
CA LEU A 167 -7.29 -7.31 3.17
C LEU A 167 -8.64 -6.63 3.46
N LEU A 168 -9.76 -7.34 3.27
CA LEU A 168 -11.11 -6.85 3.58
C LEU A 168 -11.31 -6.55 5.07
N LEU A 169 -10.63 -7.27 5.97
CA LEU A 169 -10.63 -6.98 7.40
C LEU A 169 -9.68 -5.83 7.76
N MET A 170 -8.49 -5.82 7.18
CA MET A 170 -7.45 -4.85 7.50
C MET A 170 -7.76 -3.44 6.99
N LEU A 171 -8.37 -3.32 5.81
CA LEU A 171 -8.69 -2.04 5.20
C LEU A 171 -9.60 -1.15 6.09
N PRO A 172 -10.76 -1.62 6.59
CA PRO A 172 -11.59 -0.82 7.49
C PRO A 172 -10.91 -0.55 8.83
N LEU A 173 -10.12 -1.50 9.37
CA LEU A 173 -9.34 -1.27 10.58
C LEU A 173 -8.31 -0.15 10.40
N HIS A 174 -7.63 -0.12 9.25
CA HIS A 174 -6.66 0.90 8.90
C HIS A 174 -7.30 2.28 8.75
N ILE A 175 -8.41 2.36 8.00
CA ILE A 175 -9.17 3.59 7.80
C ILE A 175 -9.72 4.08 9.15
N GLY A 176 -10.30 3.18 9.95
CA GLY A 176 -10.84 3.47 11.27
C GLY A 176 -9.76 3.97 12.23
N ALA A 177 -8.56 3.38 12.21
CA ALA A 177 -7.43 3.86 12.97
C ALA A 177 -7.02 5.28 12.55
N ALA A 178 -6.91 5.56 11.25
CA ALA A 178 -6.58 6.89 10.75
C ALA A 178 -7.61 7.95 11.17
N ILE A 179 -8.90 7.60 11.14
CA ILE A 179 -10.00 8.47 11.59
C ILE A 179 -9.92 8.68 13.12
N LYS A 180 -9.71 7.62 13.90
CA LYS A 180 -9.53 7.71 15.36
C LYS A 180 -8.38 8.65 15.72
N HIS A 181 -7.25 8.51 15.03
CA HIS A 181 -6.07 9.34 15.25
C HIS A 181 -6.34 10.83 15.00
N GLU A 182 -7.09 11.18 13.95
CA GLU A 182 -7.48 12.57 13.68
C GLU A 182 -8.54 13.11 14.66
N LEU A 183 -9.59 12.33 14.95
CA LEU A 183 -10.75 12.82 15.70
C LEU A 183 -10.60 12.72 17.22
N VAL A 184 -9.98 11.65 17.71
CA VAL A 184 -9.88 11.31 19.14
C VAL A 184 -8.50 11.68 19.67
N ASP A 185 -7.45 11.10 19.08
CA ASP A 185 -6.07 11.29 19.57
C ASP A 185 -5.52 12.68 19.17
N ARG A 186 -6.12 13.32 18.16
CA ARG A 186 -5.81 14.66 17.65
C ARG A 186 -4.35 14.84 17.21
N ASP A 187 -3.76 13.77 16.68
CA ASP A 187 -2.40 13.77 16.15
C ASP A 187 -2.36 14.16 14.65
N ASP A 188 -1.19 14.03 14.03
CA ASP A 188 -0.90 14.44 12.67
C ASP A 188 -0.79 13.28 11.66
N VAL A 189 -1.19 12.06 12.05
CA VAL A 189 -1.05 10.86 11.20
C VAL A 189 -1.80 11.00 9.87
N LEU A 190 -3.06 11.44 9.90
CA LEU A 190 -3.85 11.62 8.68
C LEU A 190 -3.35 12.81 7.85
N LYS A 191 -3.00 13.92 8.51
CA LYS A 191 -2.49 15.13 7.86
C LYS A 191 -1.18 14.89 7.11
N GLY A 192 -0.33 14.00 7.63
CA GLY A 192 0.92 13.59 6.98
C GLY A 192 0.71 12.85 5.66
N MET A 193 -0.49 12.33 5.39
CA MET A 193 -0.82 11.59 4.17
C MET A 193 -1.69 12.35 3.18
N LEU A 194 -2.24 13.52 3.53
CA LEU A 194 -3.15 14.24 2.62
C LEU A 194 -2.37 15.00 1.53
N PRO A 195 -2.69 14.82 0.24
CA PRO A 195 -2.01 15.52 -0.85
C PRO A 195 -2.37 17.02 -0.83
N GLY A 196 -1.36 17.89 -0.90
CA GLY A 196 -1.56 19.32 -1.16
C GLY A 196 -1.96 20.21 0.03
N LEU A 197 -2.20 19.64 1.23
CA LEU A 197 -2.43 20.42 2.45
C LEU A 197 -1.26 21.37 2.76
N GLU A 198 -0.06 21.01 2.32
CA GLU A 198 1.17 21.83 2.39
C GLU A 198 1.07 23.18 1.68
N ARG A 199 0.38 23.24 0.53
CA ARG A 199 0.23 24.49 -0.24
C ARG A 199 -0.71 25.43 0.49
N VAL A 200 -1.80 24.89 1.03
CA VAL A 200 -2.82 25.67 1.73
C VAL A 200 -2.29 26.20 3.06
N GLU A 201 -1.62 25.39 3.89
CA GLU A 201 -1.06 25.88 5.16
C GLU A 201 0.03 26.94 4.98
N ARG A 202 0.90 26.78 3.97
CA ARG A 202 1.93 27.78 3.65
C ARG A 202 1.34 29.08 3.12
N LEU A 203 0.32 29.01 2.26
CA LEU A 203 -0.39 30.20 1.76
C LEU A 203 -1.18 30.92 2.85
N VAL A 204 -1.70 30.18 3.84
CA VAL A 204 -2.47 30.71 4.97
C VAL A 204 -1.58 31.10 6.17
N GLY A 205 -0.26 30.92 6.07
CA GLY A 205 0.70 31.31 7.13
C GLY A 205 0.53 30.51 8.44
N ARG A 206 -0.05 29.30 8.38
CA ARG A 206 -0.33 28.50 9.57
C ARG A 206 0.88 27.62 9.89
N ALA A 207 1.60 27.95 10.96
CA ALA A 207 2.69 27.09 11.43
C ALA A 207 2.16 25.71 11.86
N PRO A 208 2.80 24.60 11.45
CA PRO A 208 2.40 23.25 11.85
C PRO A 208 2.37 23.12 13.38
N ARG A 209 1.42 22.36 13.92
CA ARG A 209 1.13 22.27 15.37
C ARG A 209 2.35 21.95 16.22
N ARG A 210 3.29 21.15 15.71
CA ARG A 210 4.53 20.77 16.40
C ARG A 210 5.43 21.99 16.65
N ILE A 211 5.57 22.87 15.67
CA ILE A 211 6.28 24.16 15.82
C ILE A 211 5.53 25.06 16.81
N ARG A 212 4.20 25.03 16.81
CA ARG A 212 3.39 25.79 17.79
C ARG A 212 3.54 25.29 19.22
N GLN A 213 3.77 23.99 19.42
CA GLN A 213 4.03 23.40 20.74
C GLN A 213 5.46 23.68 21.22
N GLU A 214 6.46 23.66 20.33
CA GLU A 214 7.83 24.06 20.65
C GLU A 214 7.97 25.57 20.90
N LEU A 215 7.14 26.40 20.25
CA LEU A 215 7.06 27.84 20.46
C LEU A 215 6.16 28.25 21.63
N ARG A 216 5.52 27.32 22.34
CA ARG A 216 4.90 27.68 23.63
C ARG A 216 6.05 28.00 24.60
N PRO A 217 6.13 29.23 25.14
CA PRO A 217 7.10 29.51 26.17
C PRO A 217 6.87 28.52 27.32
N ARG A 218 7.95 27.92 27.84
CA ARG A 218 7.94 27.22 29.13
C ARG A 218 7.75 28.26 30.25
N CYS A 219 6.64 28.98 30.24
CA CYS A 219 6.21 29.75 31.41
C CYS A 219 5.33 28.82 32.23
N GLN A 220 5.94 28.10 33.18
CA GLN A 220 5.40 27.68 34.46
C GLN A 220 6.25 26.53 35.04
N SER A 221 7.32 26.88 35.75
CA SER A 221 7.86 26.14 36.89
C SER A 221 9.00 26.96 37.52
N SER A 222 8.63 28.09 38.13
CA SER A 222 9.45 28.79 39.11
C SER A 222 8.53 29.71 39.91
N ALA A 223 7.75 29.12 40.80
CA ALA A 223 7.12 29.81 41.91
C ALA A 223 6.92 28.76 43.02
N ASP A 224 7.71 28.95 44.05
CA ASP A 224 7.61 28.49 45.45
C ASP A 224 7.86 27.01 45.78
#